data_AF-A0A9D1YFW7-F1
#
_entry.id   AF-A0A9D1YFW7-F1
#
_cell.length_a   1.000
_cell.length_b   1.000
_cell.length_c   1.000
_cell.angle_alpha   90.00
_cell.angle_beta   90.00
_cell.angle_gamma   90.00
#
_symmetry.space_group_name_H-M   'P 1'
#
loop_
_entity.id
_entity.type
_entity.pdbx_description
1 polymer ?
#
loop_
_entity_poly.entity_id
_entity_poly.type
_entity_poly.pdbx_seq_one_letter_code
_entity_poly.pdbx_strand_id
1 'polypeptide(L)'
;MKRNLKLSCLALFLAAAMALSATACTGPTEKTGVGAAGNTAAAREPNSVGSTVVAEDRGMYQMGEPVRYTYMGVEMEYTVENMEIFDRYTQANLPEDAFGPMAPNNEKFILLDVRIRKVSGPPLQQEGNFDEYSNINDLMLCNQDILDVIDSEDPSNFLRPEIRYFDGGSEVDEHGKGYEYYWLDPGEEKVFQVGWCLQGPLEGRGPAPAGYLNDTNGLALCIGVDSNVDKGRFIHLEAKSLI
;
A
#
# COMPACT_ATOMS: atom_id res chain seq x y z
N MET A 1 16.10 45.12 40.84
CA MET A 1 15.57 43.83 41.37
C MET A 1 15.98 42.73 40.38
N LYS A 2 17.14 42.07 40.53
CA LYS A 2 17.44 40.85 41.32
C LYS A 2 16.47 39.67 41.08
N ARG A 3 16.89 38.70 40.23
CA ARG A 3 17.13 37.24 40.50
C ARG A 3 17.26 36.51 39.14
N ASN A 4 18.46 36.11 38.70
CA ASN A 4 19.29 34.94 39.06
C ASN A 4 18.78 33.57 38.55
N LEU A 5 19.35 33.15 37.42
CA LEU A 5 20.09 31.89 37.16
C LEU A 5 19.86 30.69 38.10
N LYS A 6 19.59 29.52 37.52
CA LYS A 6 20.18 28.24 37.96
C LYS A 6 20.24 27.20 36.82
N LEU A 7 21.47 26.93 36.40
CA LEU A 7 21.93 25.66 35.84
C LEU A 7 21.50 24.48 36.74
N SER A 8 21.23 23.31 36.14
CA SER A 8 21.48 22.04 36.80
C SER A 8 22.10 21.05 35.82
N CYS A 9 23.35 20.69 36.11
CA CYS A 9 24.07 19.58 35.50
C CYS A 9 23.77 18.25 36.23
N LEU A 10 24.07 17.16 35.53
CA LEU A 10 24.62 15.89 36.03
C LEU A 10 23.72 14.93 36.83
N ALA A 11 23.55 13.70 36.32
CA ALA A 11 24.27 12.53 36.85
C ALA A 11 24.09 11.29 35.95
N LEU A 12 25.22 10.65 35.64
CA LEU A 12 25.36 9.27 35.18
C LEU A 12 24.77 8.31 36.23
N PHE A 13 24.15 7.20 35.77
CA PHE A 13 24.26 5.93 36.47
C PHE A 13 24.53 4.79 35.49
N LEU A 14 25.65 4.12 35.75
CA LEU A 14 26.15 2.91 35.13
C LEU A 14 25.72 1.73 36.01
N ALA A 15 25.22 0.63 35.45
CA ALA A 15 25.30 -0.68 36.10
C ALA A 15 25.16 -1.82 35.07
N ALA A 16 26.18 -2.67 35.03
CA ALA A 16 26.27 -3.92 34.30
C ALA A 16 26.14 -5.12 35.26
N ALA A 17 25.65 -6.26 34.77
CA ALA A 17 25.99 -7.65 35.14
C ALA A 17 24.93 -8.59 34.51
N MET A 18 25.22 -9.41 33.49
CA MET A 18 25.79 -10.77 33.53
C MET A 18 25.19 -11.71 34.59
N ALA A 19 24.50 -12.78 34.17
CA ALA A 19 25.02 -14.17 34.18
C ALA A 19 23.95 -15.26 33.90
N LEU A 20 24.33 -16.20 33.00
CA LEU A 20 24.15 -17.68 32.94
C LEU A 20 22.85 -18.33 33.46
N SER A 21 22.22 -19.27 32.74
CA SER A 21 22.70 -20.67 32.48
C SER A 21 21.72 -21.36 31.50
N ALA A 22 22.14 -22.03 30.42
CA ALA A 22 22.77 -23.36 30.27
C ALA A 22 21.84 -24.59 30.49
N THR A 23 21.48 -25.22 29.36
CA THR A 23 21.51 -26.67 29.04
C THR A 23 20.43 -27.62 29.59
N ALA A 24 19.70 -28.30 28.68
CA ALA A 24 19.67 -29.77 28.59
C ALA A 24 18.94 -30.27 27.31
N CYS A 25 19.70 -30.90 26.41
CA CYS A 25 19.21 -31.82 25.39
C CYS A 25 18.60 -33.08 26.04
N THR A 26 17.53 -33.62 25.47
CA THR A 26 17.39 -35.08 25.24
C THR A 26 16.37 -35.33 24.11
N GLY A 27 16.75 -36.18 23.16
CA GLY A 27 15.84 -37.04 22.40
C GLY A 27 16.48 -38.44 22.38
N PRO A 28 16.02 -39.40 21.55
CA PRO A 28 14.67 -39.64 21.03
C PRO A 28 14.15 -41.03 21.47
N THR A 29 12.91 -41.39 21.13
CA THR A 29 12.50 -42.81 21.10
C THR A 29 11.60 -43.07 19.91
N GLU A 30 12.11 -43.86 18.96
CA GLU A 30 11.32 -44.46 17.88
C GLU A 30 10.39 -45.54 18.42
N LYS A 31 9.20 -45.65 17.81
CA LYS A 31 8.51 -46.93 17.66
C LYS A 31 7.75 -46.96 16.34
N THR A 32 8.16 -47.91 15.51
CA THR A 32 7.57 -48.32 14.24
C THR A 32 6.24 -49.05 14.47
N GLY A 33 5.27 -48.84 13.59
CA GLY A 33 4.03 -49.62 13.54
C GLY A 33 3.34 -49.47 12.19
N VAL A 34 3.43 -50.51 11.36
CA VAL A 34 2.76 -50.66 10.05
C VAL A 34 1.37 -51.27 10.26
N GLY A 35 0.35 -50.78 9.54
CA GLY A 35 -0.97 -51.40 9.45
C GLY A 35 -1.89 -50.70 8.44
N ALA A 36 -2.43 -51.46 7.49
CA ALA A 36 -3.02 -51.01 6.24
C ALA A 36 -4.55 -50.75 6.27
N ALA A 37 -4.98 -49.92 5.31
CA ALA A 37 -6.25 -49.91 4.55
C ALA A 37 -7.60 -50.04 5.26
N GLY A 38 -8.41 -48.98 5.14
CA GLY A 38 -9.86 -49.01 5.32
C GLY A 38 -10.51 -47.73 4.79
N ASN A 39 -11.08 -47.78 3.58
CA ASN A 39 -11.85 -46.71 2.99
C ASN A 39 -13.22 -46.59 3.67
N THR A 40 -13.65 -45.37 4.03
CA THR A 40 -15.05 -44.95 3.95
C THR A 40 -15.13 -43.43 3.84
N ALA A 41 -16.09 -42.97 3.05
CA ALA A 41 -16.08 -41.72 2.33
C ALA A 41 -16.78 -40.55 3.06
N ALA A 42 -16.35 -39.35 2.67
CA ALA A 42 -17.13 -38.13 2.46
C ALA A 42 -17.83 -37.48 3.68
N ALA A 43 -17.12 -36.52 4.30
CA ALA A 43 -17.71 -35.27 4.74
C ALA A 43 -17.15 -34.16 3.84
N ARG A 44 -18.04 -33.50 3.11
CA ARG A 44 -17.77 -32.46 2.12
C ARG A 44 -17.31 -31.20 2.85
N GLU A 45 -16.04 -30.85 2.67
CA GLU A 45 -15.51 -29.55 3.09
C GLU A 45 -16.13 -28.41 2.27
N PRO A 46 -16.34 -27.22 2.84
CA PRO A 46 -16.75 -26.06 2.07
C PRO A 46 -15.60 -25.68 1.14
N ASN A 47 -15.90 -25.52 -0.15
CA ASN A 47 -14.97 -24.98 -1.15
C ASN A 47 -14.55 -23.56 -0.73
N SER A 48 -13.46 -23.44 0.04
CA SER A 48 -12.61 -22.26 -0.02
C SER A 48 -11.81 -22.39 -1.31
N VAL A 49 -12.25 -21.71 -2.36
CA VAL A 49 -11.40 -21.47 -3.53
C VAL A 49 -10.28 -20.56 -3.03
N GLY A 50 -9.18 -21.18 -2.62
CA GLY A 50 -7.94 -20.49 -2.35
C GLY A 50 -7.42 -19.93 -3.67
N SER A 51 -7.32 -18.60 -3.76
CA SER A 51 -6.43 -17.95 -4.71
C SER A 51 -5.06 -17.81 -4.06
N THR A 52 -4.33 -18.92 -3.99
CA THR A 52 -2.89 -18.93 -3.70
C THR A 52 -2.15 -19.35 -4.97
N VAL A 53 -2.18 -18.49 -5.98
CA VAL A 53 -1.40 -18.55 -7.25
C VAL A 53 -1.41 -17.08 -7.73
N VAL A 54 -0.39 -16.22 -7.66
CA VAL A 54 1.00 -16.29 -8.15
C VAL A 54 1.81 -15.22 -7.39
N ALA A 55 2.71 -15.59 -6.49
CA ALA A 55 3.58 -14.62 -5.79
C ALA A 55 5.04 -14.61 -6.30
N GLU A 56 5.47 -15.61 -7.07
CA GLU A 56 6.91 -15.87 -7.24
C GLU A 56 7.59 -15.29 -8.50
N ASP A 57 6.92 -14.51 -9.36
CA ASP A 57 7.56 -14.03 -10.62
C ASP A 57 7.46 -12.51 -10.90
N ARG A 58 7.02 -11.69 -9.94
CA ARG A 58 6.84 -10.23 -10.14
C ARG A 58 7.51 -9.32 -9.09
N GLY A 59 8.14 -9.89 -8.06
CA GLY A 59 8.48 -9.11 -6.86
C GLY A 59 7.23 -8.47 -6.23
N MET A 60 6.10 -9.19 -6.28
CA MET A 60 4.83 -8.79 -5.67
C MET A 60 4.93 -8.99 -4.16
N TYR A 61 4.96 -7.89 -3.42
CA TYR A 61 4.90 -7.88 -1.97
C TYR A 61 3.47 -8.18 -1.52
N GLN A 62 3.33 -8.69 -0.30
CA GLN A 62 2.01 -8.88 0.29
C GLN A 62 1.57 -7.64 1.06
N MET A 63 0.27 -7.43 1.14
CA MET A 63 -0.32 -6.42 2.03
C MET A 63 0.23 -6.57 3.46
N GLY A 64 0.62 -5.45 4.08
CA GLY A 64 1.31 -5.43 5.37
C GLY A 64 2.84 -5.54 5.30
N GLU A 65 3.42 -5.90 4.15
CA GLU A 65 4.88 -5.86 3.96
C GLU A 65 5.34 -4.47 3.50
N PRO A 66 6.44 -3.93 4.08
CA PRO A 66 7.00 -2.67 3.64
C PRO A 66 7.76 -2.82 2.32
N VAL A 67 7.47 -1.91 1.38
CA VAL A 67 8.10 -1.85 0.07
C VAL A 67 8.89 -0.57 -0.07
N ARG A 68 10.18 -0.70 -0.37
CA ARG A 68 11.03 0.46 -0.64
C ARG A 68 11.10 0.80 -2.11
N TYR A 69 11.05 2.09 -2.37
CA TYR A 69 11.14 2.65 -3.71
C TYR A 69 12.03 3.90 -3.67
N THR A 70 12.94 4.00 -4.64
CA THR A 70 13.86 5.13 -4.75
C THR A 70 13.67 5.82 -6.08
N TYR A 71 13.37 7.11 -6.04
CA TYR A 71 13.24 7.95 -7.23
C TYR A 71 14.02 9.23 -7.04
N MET A 72 14.89 9.55 -8.00
CA MET A 72 15.74 10.76 -8.00
C MET A 72 16.50 11.02 -6.68
N GLY A 73 16.91 9.96 -5.98
CA GLY A 73 17.65 10.05 -4.72
C GLY A 73 16.78 10.25 -3.47
N VAL A 74 15.46 10.24 -3.59
CA VAL A 74 14.51 10.14 -2.49
C VAL A 74 14.14 8.68 -2.28
N GLU A 75 14.31 8.16 -1.07
CA GLU A 75 13.93 6.81 -0.69
C GLU A 75 12.67 6.86 0.15
N MET A 76 11.62 6.20 -0.34
CA MET A 76 10.32 6.07 0.30
C MET A 76 10.06 4.61 0.65
N GLU A 77 9.29 4.38 1.70
CA GLU A 77 8.80 3.07 2.11
C GLU A 77 7.27 3.12 2.21
N TYR A 78 6.60 2.15 1.59
CA TYR A 78 5.15 2.06 1.49
C TYR A 78 4.66 0.77 2.13
N THR A 79 3.54 0.81 2.84
CA THR A 79 2.87 -0.37 3.38
C THR A 79 1.38 -0.19 3.27
N VAL A 80 0.66 -1.14 2.68
CA VAL A 80 -0.81 -1.13 2.69
C VAL A 80 -1.28 -1.84 3.95
N GLU A 81 -1.97 -1.12 4.84
CA GLU A 81 -2.43 -1.62 6.14
C GLU A 81 -3.85 -2.20 6.10
N ASN A 82 -4.68 -1.58 5.26
CA ASN A 82 -6.09 -1.91 5.13
C ASN A 82 -6.60 -1.69 3.69
N MET A 83 -7.62 -2.44 3.31
CA MET A 83 -8.38 -2.26 2.08
C MET A 83 -9.85 -2.48 2.38
N GLU A 84 -10.67 -1.51 2.00
CA GLU A 84 -12.13 -1.60 2.05
C GLU A 84 -12.71 -1.41 0.66
N ILE A 85 -13.74 -2.21 0.34
CA ILE A 85 -14.44 -2.14 -0.95
C ILE A 85 -15.91 -1.85 -0.65
N PHE A 86 -16.37 -0.71 -1.15
CA PHE A 86 -17.74 -0.24 -1.02
C PHE A 86 -18.47 -0.42 -2.35
N ASP A 87 -19.78 -0.67 -2.30
CA ASP A 87 -20.62 -0.66 -3.51
C ASP A 87 -20.72 0.75 -4.10
N ARG A 88 -20.61 1.79 -3.26
CA ARG A 88 -20.60 3.21 -3.66
C ARG A 88 -19.75 4.03 -2.70
N TYR A 89 -19.19 5.13 -3.20
CA TYR A 89 -18.39 6.05 -2.37
C TYR A 89 -19.16 6.63 -1.17
N THR A 90 -20.48 6.81 -1.29
CA THR A 90 -21.32 7.34 -0.20
C THR A 90 -21.37 6.44 1.03
N GLN A 91 -21.04 5.15 0.91
CA GLN A 91 -20.96 4.23 2.04
C GLN A 91 -19.68 4.39 2.87
N ALA A 92 -18.65 5.05 2.32
CA ALA A 92 -17.41 5.32 3.02
C ALA A 92 -17.54 6.44 4.08
N ASN A 93 -18.70 7.12 4.13
CA ASN A 93 -18.97 8.25 5.04
C ASN A 93 -17.92 9.38 4.93
N LEU A 94 -17.33 9.55 3.75
CA LEU A 94 -16.38 10.62 3.44
C LEU A 94 -17.15 11.88 2.99
N PRO A 95 -16.69 13.09 3.36
CA PRO A 95 -17.28 14.34 2.86
C PRO A 95 -17.18 14.44 1.33
N GLU A 96 -18.24 14.88 0.66
CA GLU A 96 -18.27 15.01 -0.81
C GLU A 96 -17.25 16.03 -1.33
N ASP A 97 -16.98 17.09 -0.54
CA ASP A 97 -15.98 18.12 -0.82
C ASP A 97 -14.53 17.66 -0.54
N ALA A 98 -14.34 16.48 0.06
CA ALA A 98 -13.03 15.88 0.27
C ALA A 98 -12.54 15.04 -0.92
N PHE A 99 -13.39 14.84 -1.94
CA PHE A 99 -12.97 14.23 -3.20
C PHE A 99 -12.23 15.26 -4.04
N GLY A 100 -11.28 14.80 -4.84
CA GLY A 100 -10.46 15.65 -5.69
C GLY A 100 -11.30 16.44 -6.72
N PRO A 101 -10.65 17.22 -7.61
CA PRO A 101 -11.34 18.07 -8.59
C PRO A 101 -12.27 17.30 -9.54
N MET A 102 -12.17 15.96 -9.58
CA MET A 102 -13.07 15.10 -10.32
C MET A 102 -14.04 14.40 -9.39
N ALA A 103 -15.34 14.61 -9.64
CA ALA A 103 -16.40 13.97 -8.87
C ALA A 103 -16.27 12.43 -8.89
N PRO A 104 -16.51 11.74 -7.77
CA PRO A 104 -16.60 10.29 -7.76
C PRO A 104 -17.76 9.84 -8.66
N ASN A 105 -17.60 8.67 -9.29
CA ASN A 105 -18.69 8.05 -10.03
C ASN A 105 -19.52 7.15 -9.10
N ASN A 106 -20.63 6.60 -9.60
CA ASN A 106 -21.54 5.76 -8.81
C ASN A 106 -21.17 4.27 -8.80
N GLU A 107 -19.96 3.92 -9.23
CA GLU A 107 -19.45 2.55 -9.21
C GLU A 107 -18.83 2.20 -7.85
N LYS A 108 -18.37 0.95 -7.72
CA LYS A 108 -17.66 0.50 -6.52
C LYS A 108 -16.49 1.42 -6.22
N PHE A 109 -16.31 1.69 -4.93
CA PHE A 109 -15.25 2.54 -4.42
C PHE A 109 -14.31 1.69 -3.57
N ILE A 110 -13.01 1.79 -3.84
CA ILE A 110 -11.97 1.05 -3.14
C ILE A 110 -11.16 2.07 -2.35
N LEU A 111 -11.02 1.86 -1.05
CA LEU A 111 -10.29 2.73 -0.13
C LEU A 111 -9.15 1.95 0.51
N LEU A 112 -7.94 2.50 0.44
CA LEU A 112 -6.75 1.93 1.05
C LEU A 112 -6.23 2.81 2.17
N ASP A 113 -5.80 2.20 3.26
CA ASP A 113 -4.95 2.85 4.26
C ASP A 113 -3.49 2.52 3.91
N VAL A 114 -2.74 3.52 3.48
CA VAL A 114 -1.35 3.39 3.03
C VAL A 114 -0.42 4.13 3.99
N ARG A 115 0.41 3.39 4.73
CA ARG A 115 1.53 3.97 5.46
C ARG A 115 2.63 4.34 4.49
N ILE A 116 3.04 5.59 4.54
CA ILE A 116 4.15 6.12 3.75
C ILE A 116 5.17 6.69 4.71
N ARG A 117 6.44 6.28 4.54
CA ARG A 117 7.58 6.81 5.28
C ARG A 117 8.62 7.34 4.32
N LYS A 118 9.11 8.56 4.58
CA LYS A 118 10.32 9.05 3.90
C LYS A 118 11.55 8.52 4.62
N VAL A 119 12.25 7.58 4.00
CA VAL A 119 13.45 6.96 4.59
C VAL A 119 14.62 7.92 4.49
N SER A 120 14.84 8.49 3.29
CA SER A 120 15.92 9.44 3.04
C SER A 120 15.58 10.37 1.86
N GLY A 121 16.23 11.53 1.81
CA GLY A 121 15.99 12.56 0.81
C GLY A 121 16.26 13.95 1.38
N PRO A 122 16.15 15.01 0.57
CA PRO A 122 16.32 16.37 1.06
C PRO A 122 15.22 16.72 2.09
N PRO A 123 15.53 17.49 3.14
CA PRO A 123 14.51 18.18 3.94
C PRO A 123 13.85 19.26 3.08
N LEU A 124 12.67 19.74 3.48
CA LEU A 124 11.97 20.77 2.72
C LEU A 124 12.85 22.01 2.67
N GLN A 125 13.42 22.31 1.49
CA GLN A 125 14.22 23.51 1.35
C GLN A 125 13.29 24.74 1.36
N GLN A 126 13.61 25.72 2.20
CA GLN A 126 12.93 27.03 2.22
C GLN A 126 12.94 27.66 0.83
N GLU A 127 11.79 28.22 0.45
CA GLU A 127 11.52 29.06 -0.73
C GLU A 127 12.33 28.73 -1.99
N GLY A 128 11.74 27.93 -2.89
CA GLY A 128 12.22 27.83 -4.27
C GLY A 128 12.37 26.43 -4.83
N ASN A 129 12.31 25.37 -4.02
CA ASN A 129 12.46 23.98 -4.48
C ASN A 129 11.18 23.15 -4.33
N PHE A 130 10.13 23.55 -5.05
CA PHE A 130 8.81 22.92 -5.04
C PHE A 130 8.75 21.59 -5.81
N ASP A 131 9.82 21.24 -6.51
CA ASP A 131 9.99 19.96 -7.18
C ASP A 131 10.27 18.81 -6.18
N GLU A 132 10.38 19.09 -4.88
CA GLU A 132 10.66 18.09 -3.84
C GLU A 132 9.41 17.46 -3.21
N TYR A 133 8.19 17.98 -3.47
CA TYR A 133 6.95 17.36 -2.96
C TYR A 133 6.78 15.96 -3.55
N SER A 134 6.37 15.02 -2.71
CA SER A 134 5.93 13.70 -3.17
C SER A 134 4.52 13.82 -3.76
N ASN A 135 4.25 13.09 -4.84
CA ASN A 135 2.95 13.09 -5.49
C ASN A 135 2.26 11.76 -5.23
N ILE A 136 1.03 11.79 -4.71
CA ILE A 136 0.26 10.57 -4.42
C ILE A 136 -0.08 9.79 -5.69
N ASN A 137 -0.08 10.44 -6.86
CA ASN A 137 -0.24 9.76 -8.14
C ASN A 137 0.87 8.76 -8.41
N ASP A 138 2.03 8.81 -7.74
CA ASP A 138 3.03 7.73 -7.82
C ASP A 138 2.46 6.35 -7.46
N LEU A 139 1.27 6.31 -6.84
CA LEU A 139 0.46 5.13 -6.61
C LEU A 139 -0.58 4.91 -7.72
N MET A 140 -0.74 3.66 -8.14
CA MET A 140 -1.79 3.24 -9.06
C MET A 140 -2.43 1.93 -8.61
N LEU A 141 -3.74 1.93 -8.44
CA LEU A 141 -4.49 0.70 -8.22
C LEU A 141 -4.65 -0.06 -9.53
N CYS A 142 -4.31 -1.34 -9.52
CA CYS A 142 -4.39 -2.24 -10.67
C CYS A 142 -5.36 -3.37 -10.36
N ASN A 143 -6.14 -3.81 -11.33
CA ASN A 143 -6.74 -5.14 -11.35
C ASN A 143 -5.91 -6.07 -12.26
N GLN A 144 -6.32 -7.34 -12.36
CA GLN A 144 -5.63 -8.33 -13.18
C GLN A 144 -5.49 -7.90 -14.64
N ASP A 145 -6.53 -7.30 -15.23
CA ASP A 145 -6.50 -6.81 -16.62
C ASP A 145 -5.40 -5.76 -16.84
N ILE A 146 -5.25 -4.81 -15.91
CA ILE A 146 -4.16 -3.82 -15.96
C ILE A 146 -2.80 -4.51 -15.81
N LEU A 147 -2.66 -5.44 -14.87
CA LEU A 147 -1.42 -6.16 -14.64
C LEU A 147 -0.99 -6.96 -15.89
N ASP A 148 -1.94 -7.58 -16.58
CA ASP A 148 -1.67 -8.33 -17.80
C ASP A 148 -1.24 -7.42 -18.96
N VAL A 149 -1.78 -6.20 -19.05
CA VAL A 149 -1.32 -5.20 -20.04
C VAL A 149 0.08 -4.70 -19.71
N ILE A 150 0.39 -4.42 -18.44
CA ILE A 150 1.73 -3.98 -18.00
C ILE A 150 2.81 -5.02 -18.33
N ASP A 151 2.46 -6.30 -18.29
CA ASP A 151 3.36 -7.41 -18.62
C ASP A 151 3.42 -7.74 -20.11
N SER A 152 2.54 -7.16 -20.92
CA SER A 152 2.50 -7.39 -22.36
C SER A 152 3.69 -6.74 -23.10
N GLU A 153 3.89 -7.15 -24.35
CA GLU A 153 4.90 -6.55 -25.24
C GLU A 153 4.60 -5.07 -25.58
N ASP A 154 3.35 -4.63 -25.42
CA ASP A 154 2.92 -3.25 -25.65
C ASP A 154 2.10 -2.71 -24.46
N PRO A 155 2.79 -2.24 -23.40
CA PRO A 155 2.14 -1.75 -22.18
C PRO A 155 1.50 -0.37 -22.35
N SER A 156 1.41 0.19 -23.57
CA SER A 156 0.87 1.53 -23.80
C SER A 156 -0.67 1.59 -23.76
N ASN A 157 -1.34 0.45 -23.67
CA ASN A 157 -2.77 0.33 -23.89
C ASN A 157 -3.58 0.07 -22.60
N PHE A 158 -3.24 0.74 -21.50
CA PHE A 158 -4.09 0.80 -20.31
C PHE A 158 -4.41 2.25 -19.95
N LEU A 159 -5.55 2.46 -19.30
CA LEU A 159 -5.95 3.76 -18.78
C LEU A 159 -5.59 3.82 -17.29
N ARG A 160 -4.68 4.72 -16.92
CA ARG A 160 -4.29 4.94 -15.52
C ARG A 160 -5.53 5.29 -14.68
N PRO A 161 -5.87 4.49 -13.66
CA PRO A 161 -6.97 4.81 -12.76
C PRO A 161 -6.68 6.08 -11.97
N GLU A 162 -7.62 7.02 -12.02
CA GLU A 162 -7.51 8.29 -11.31
C GLU A 162 -7.82 8.11 -9.82
N ILE A 163 -6.99 8.70 -8.96
CA ILE A 163 -7.28 8.82 -7.54
C ILE A 163 -8.50 9.74 -7.38
N ARG A 164 -9.53 9.25 -6.70
CA ARG A 164 -10.77 9.98 -6.40
C ARG A 164 -10.73 10.62 -5.03
N TYR A 165 -10.06 9.98 -4.08
CA TYR A 165 -9.97 10.43 -2.70
C TYR A 165 -8.54 10.35 -2.18
N PHE A 166 -8.10 11.38 -1.47
CA PHE A 166 -6.82 11.45 -0.79
C PHE A 166 -6.92 12.41 0.39
N ASP A 167 -6.73 11.89 1.61
CA ASP A 167 -6.85 12.66 2.86
C ASP A 167 -5.61 13.51 3.20
N GLY A 168 -4.54 13.35 2.43
CA GLY A 168 -3.31 14.13 2.56
C GLY A 168 -3.28 15.41 1.72
N GLY A 169 -4.29 15.63 0.88
CA GLY A 169 -4.31 16.75 -0.06
C GLY A 169 -4.43 18.11 0.62
N SER A 170 -3.74 19.10 0.07
CA SER A 170 -3.84 20.50 0.48
C SER A 170 -4.50 21.37 -0.57
N GLU A 171 -4.90 22.59 -0.19
CA GLU A 171 -5.22 23.64 -1.15
C GLU A 171 -4.02 23.88 -2.08
N VAL A 172 -4.32 24.36 -3.30
CA VAL A 172 -3.28 24.71 -4.28
C VAL A 172 -2.46 25.87 -3.73
N ASP A 173 -1.18 25.64 -3.51
CA ASP A 173 -0.24 26.66 -3.10
C ASP A 173 0.12 27.62 -4.25
N GLU A 174 0.92 28.63 -3.95
CA GLU A 174 1.34 29.64 -4.93
C GLU A 174 2.20 29.08 -6.08
N HIS A 175 2.61 27.80 -5.99
CA HIS A 175 3.42 27.09 -6.98
C HIS A 175 2.61 26.06 -7.77
N GLY A 176 1.29 26.02 -7.58
CA GLY A 176 0.42 25.09 -8.29
C GLY A 176 0.44 23.67 -7.72
N LYS A 177 1.03 23.45 -6.54
CA LYS A 177 0.98 22.17 -5.82
C LYS A 177 -0.26 22.16 -4.96
N GLY A 178 -1.19 21.26 -5.26
CA GLY A 178 -2.46 21.16 -4.53
C GLY A 178 -2.74 19.75 -4.07
N TYR A 179 -3.99 19.34 -4.26
CA TYR A 179 -4.59 18.13 -3.73
C TYR A 179 -3.74 16.86 -3.82
N GLU A 180 -2.96 16.66 -4.87
CA GLU A 180 -2.20 15.41 -5.08
C GLU A 180 -0.84 15.37 -4.36
N TYR A 181 -0.39 16.49 -3.80
CA TYR A 181 0.94 16.62 -3.23
C TYR A 181 0.91 16.48 -1.71
N TYR A 182 1.94 15.83 -1.18
CA TYR A 182 2.17 15.73 0.25
C TYR A 182 3.66 15.87 0.57
N TRP A 183 3.94 16.18 1.82
CA TRP A 183 5.30 16.27 2.34
C TRP A 183 5.45 15.38 3.57
N LEU A 184 6.63 14.76 3.67
CA LEU A 184 7.14 14.10 4.87
C LEU A 184 8.61 14.53 5.02
N ASP A 185 9.04 14.80 6.25
CA ASP A 185 10.46 14.96 6.56
C ASP A 185 11.19 13.61 6.59
N PRO A 186 12.52 13.56 6.33
CA PRO A 186 13.27 12.32 6.48
C PRO A 186 13.12 11.69 7.87
N GLY A 187 12.64 10.46 7.92
CA GLY A 187 12.30 9.71 9.13
C GLY A 187 10.83 9.83 9.56
N GLU A 188 10.06 10.73 8.96
CA GLU A 188 8.63 10.86 9.21
C GLU A 188 7.83 9.79 8.47
N GLU A 189 6.76 9.31 9.13
CA GLU A 189 5.77 8.40 8.55
C GLU A 189 4.37 8.90 8.84
N LYS A 190 3.45 8.65 7.90
CA LYS A 190 2.03 8.93 8.05
C LYS A 190 1.21 7.86 7.34
N VAL A 191 0.05 7.55 7.88
CA VAL A 191 -0.97 6.74 7.19
C VAL A 191 -1.90 7.69 6.46
N PHE A 192 -2.03 7.48 5.15
CA PHE A 192 -2.93 8.21 4.29
C PHE A 192 -4.05 7.29 3.82
N GLN A 193 -5.23 7.86 3.63
CA GLN A 193 -6.34 7.21 2.97
C GLN A 193 -6.36 7.60 1.49
N VAL A 194 -6.32 6.60 0.60
CA VAL A 194 -6.31 6.81 -0.85
C VAL A 194 -7.39 5.97 -1.50
N GLY A 195 -8.21 6.57 -2.35
CA GLY A 195 -9.39 5.91 -2.90
C GLY A 195 -9.53 6.03 -4.42
N TRP A 196 -10.05 4.97 -5.03
CA TRP A 196 -10.34 4.86 -6.46
C TRP A 196 -11.79 4.40 -6.67
N CYS A 197 -12.39 4.85 -7.76
CA CYS A 197 -13.64 4.28 -8.25
C CYS A 197 -13.34 3.30 -9.38
N LEU A 198 -14.06 2.18 -9.40
CA LEU A 198 -14.10 1.36 -10.61
C LEU A 198 -14.67 2.17 -11.78
N GLN A 199 -14.25 1.81 -12.98
CA GLN A 199 -14.82 2.34 -14.21
C GLN A 199 -15.98 1.45 -14.63
N GLY A 200 -17.17 2.06 -14.69
CA GLY A 200 -18.36 1.39 -15.17
C GLY A 200 -18.24 1.06 -16.66
N PRO A 201 -19.12 0.20 -17.18
CA PRO A 201 -19.26 0.04 -18.62
C PRO A 201 -19.54 1.41 -19.25
N LEU A 202 -18.75 1.80 -20.25
CA LEU A 202 -19.01 3.03 -21.00
C LEU A 202 -20.40 2.90 -21.63
N GLU A 203 -21.36 3.73 -21.21
CA GLU A 203 -22.72 3.68 -21.73
C GLU A 203 -22.72 3.71 -23.27
N GLY A 204 -23.32 2.69 -23.89
CA GLY A 204 -23.38 2.55 -25.34
C GLY A 204 -22.10 2.05 -26.02
N ARG A 205 -21.04 1.67 -25.28
CA ARG A 205 -19.74 1.22 -25.84
C ARG A 205 -19.35 -0.23 -25.53
N GLY A 206 -20.28 -1.07 -25.09
CA GLY A 206 -19.99 -2.48 -24.80
C GLY A 206 -19.16 -2.66 -23.51
N PRO A 207 -18.53 -3.82 -23.29
CA PRO A 207 -17.68 -4.03 -22.12
C PRO A 207 -16.53 -3.01 -22.08
N ALA A 208 -16.08 -2.67 -20.88
CA ALA A 208 -14.90 -1.82 -20.71
C ALA A 208 -13.71 -2.44 -21.46
N PRO A 209 -12.87 -1.64 -22.15
CA PRO A 209 -11.68 -2.16 -22.81
C PRO A 209 -10.74 -2.85 -21.80
N ALA A 210 -9.92 -3.78 -22.27
CA ALA A 210 -8.82 -4.32 -21.46
C ALA A 210 -7.92 -3.18 -20.95
N GLY A 211 -7.29 -3.36 -19.79
CA GLY A 211 -6.46 -2.33 -19.17
C GLY A 211 -7.25 -1.21 -18.48
N TYR A 212 -8.46 -1.52 -18.00
CA TYR A 212 -9.29 -0.61 -17.20
C TYR A 212 -9.50 -1.21 -15.82
N LEU A 213 -9.49 -0.36 -14.79
CA LEU A 213 -9.88 -0.75 -13.43
C LEU A 213 -11.41 -0.85 -13.38
N ASN A 214 -11.96 -1.97 -13.81
CA ASN A 214 -13.40 -2.21 -14.00
C ASN A 214 -13.95 -3.31 -13.07
N ASP A 215 -13.08 -4.02 -12.36
CA ASP A 215 -13.41 -5.05 -11.38
C ASP A 215 -12.41 -5.07 -10.22
N THR A 216 -12.62 -6.00 -9.29
CA THR A 216 -11.78 -6.17 -8.09
C THR A 216 -10.94 -7.45 -8.16
N ASN A 217 -10.76 -8.03 -9.35
CA ASN A 217 -10.01 -9.27 -9.48
C ASN A 217 -8.50 -9.00 -9.50
N GLY A 218 -7.74 -9.73 -8.69
CA GLY A 218 -6.27 -9.60 -8.65
C GLY A 218 -5.79 -8.19 -8.31
N LEU A 219 -6.45 -7.52 -7.35
CA LEU A 219 -6.09 -6.15 -6.99
C LEU A 219 -4.64 -6.06 -6.51
N ALA A 220 -3.93 -5.05 -7.01
CA ALA A 220 -2.57 -4.73 -6.59
C ALA A 220 -2.36 -3.20 -6.56
N LEU A 221 -1.59 -2.72 -5.59
CA LEU A 221 -1.08 -1.35 -5.60
C LEU A 221 0.27 -1.31 -6.30
N CYS A 222 0.37 -0.57 -7.40
CA CYS A 222 1.62 -0.26 -8.08
C CYS A 222 2.20 1.04 -7.50
N ILE A 223 3.50 1.03 -7.20
CA ILE A 223 4.28 2.15 -6.68
C ILE A 223 5.33 2.55 -7.72
N GLY A 224 5.44 3.84 -8.03
CA GLY A 224 6.48 4.39 -8.90
C GLY A 224 6.10 4.46 -10.38
N VAL A 225 4.81 4.70 -10.66
CA VAL A 225 4.19 4.64 -11.99
C VAL A 225 4.87 5.57 -13.02
N ASP A 226 5.41 6.70 -12.58
CA ASP A 226 6.02 7.71 -13.46
C ASP A 226 7.54 7.52 -13.66
N SER A 227 8.13 6.43 -13.15
CA SER A 227 9.54 6.14 -13.44
C SER A 227 9.72 5.35 -14.74
N ASN A 228 10.33 5.99 -15.74
CA ASN A 228 10.76 5.34 -16.99
C ASN A 228 11.89 4.29 -16.80
N VAL A 229 12.24 3.94 -15.56
CA VAL A 229 13.45 3.17 -15.21
C VAL A 229 13.09 1.83 -14.57
N ASP A 230 11.95 1.73 -13.89
CA ASP A 230 11.50 0.54 -13.18
C ASP A 230 9.99 0.40 -13.44
N LYS A 231 9.50 -0.80 -13.75
CA LYS A 231 8.06 -1.04 -14.06
C LYS A 231 7.14 -0.87 -12.83
N GLY A 232 7.64 -0.22 -11.78
CA GLY A 232 7.04 -0.09 -10.46
C GLY A 232 7.36 -1.25 -9.52
N ARG A 233 6.83 -1.15 -8.30
CA ARG A 233 6.75 -2.24 -7.32
C ARG A 233 5.29 -2.52 -7.03
N PHE A 234 4.94 -3.78 -6.84
CA PHE A 234 3.55 -4.18 -6.69
C PHE A 234 3.31 -4.75 -5.30
N ILE A 235 2.22 -4.33 -4.66
CA ILE A 235 1.70 -4.91 -3.43
C ILE A 235 0.38 -5.60 -3.76
N HIS A 236 0.32 -6.92 -3.64
CA HIS A 236 -0.92 -7.68 -3.78
C HIS A 236 -1.89 -7.33 -2.66
N LEU A 237 -3.15 -7.08 -3.02
CA LEU A 237 -4.18 -6.64 -2.10
C LEU A 237 -5.18 -7.77 -1.86
N GLU A 238 -5.24 -8.25 -0.63
CA GLU A 238 -6.26 -9.20 -0.19
C GLU A 238 -7.25 -8.48 0.70
N ALA A 239 -8.55 -8.62 0.40
CA ALA A 239 -9.56 -8.16 1.33
C ALA A 239 -9.42 -9.00 2.62
N LYS A 240 -9.26 -8.35 3.77
CA LYS A 240 -9.36 -9.05 5.05
C LYS A 240 -10.74 -9.69 5.11
N SER A 241 -10.79 -11.02 5.04
CA SER A 241 -12.00 -11.77 5.37
C SER A 241 -12.29 -11.50 6.84
N LEU A 242 -13.25 -10.63 7.13
CA LEU A 242 -13.81 -10.47 8.47
C LEU A 242 -14.53 -11.79 8.78
N ILE A 243 -13.86 -12.67 9.54
CA ILE A 243 -14.44 -13.89 10.13
C ILE A 243 -15.24 -13.49 11.37
#